data_AF-A0A3N5KQV3-F1
#
_entry.id   AF-A0A3N5KQV3-F1
#
_cell.length_a   1.000
_cell.length_b   1.000
_cell.length_c   1.000
_cell.angle_alpha   90.00
_cell.angle_beta   90.00
_cell.angle_gamma   90.00
#
_symmetry.space_group_name_H-M   'P 1'
#
loop_
_entity.id
_entity.type
_entity.pdbx_description
1 polymer ?
#
loop_
_entity_poly.entity_id
_entity_poly.type
_entity_poly.pdbx_seq_one_letter_code
_entity_poly.pdbx_strand_id
1 'polypeptide(L)'
;MIGEVRKKPAGTGQTGMGNTARWHSEIQDYQISRPFTEPVISANLYVLASRMNDDTKFPQQAGKALRLLFDAVSPAADDYGFQADYDSGVLTITFHKPDGKIIVAPHPATRQLWLSGDKHSFKLGWDIVEGAFTFDPTGQTVKELLEEAISRRVGDDVSL
;
A
#
# COMPACT_ATOMS: atom_id res chain seq x y z
N MET A 1 -37.73 -40.91 24.45
CA MET A 1 -36.67 -40.82 25.48
C MET A 1 -35.39 -40.38 24.80
N ILE A 2 -34.98 -39.14 25.09
CA ILE A 2 -33.71 -38.53 24.69
C ILE A 2 -32.71 -38.75 25.82
N GLY A 3 -31.47 -39.14 25.49
CA GLY A 3 -30.46 -39.53 26.48
C GLY A 3 -29.05 -39.61 25.91
N GLU A 4 -28.40 -38.45 25.90
CA GLU A 4 -26.98 -38.13 25.98
C GLU A 4 -25.96 -39.29 26.18
N VAL A 5 -24.93 -39.33 25.32
CA VAL A 5 -23.64 -40.00 25.63
C VAL A 5 -22.52 -38.98 25.48
N ARG A 6 -21.94 -38.61 26.62
CA ARG A 6 -20.76 -37.77 26.75
C ARG A 6 -19.49 -38.56 26.43
N LYS A 7 -18.54 -37.94 25.71
CA LYS A 7 -17.11 -38.22 25.85
C LYS A 7 -16.30 -36.91 25.87
N LYS A 8 -15.55 -36.72 26.96
CA LYS A 8 -14.26 -36.01 27.08
C LYS A 8 -13.22 -37.11 27.43
N PRO A 9 -11.88 -36.96 27.27
CA PRO A 9 -11.12 -35.73 27.57
C PRO A 9 -9.81 -35.46 26.77
N ALA A 10 -9.28 -34.25 27.05
CA ALA A 10 -7.88 -33.82 27.21
C ALA A 10 -6.81 -34.01 26.10
N GLY A 11 -6.09 -32.91 25.80
CA GLY A 11 -4.85 -32.91 25.04
C GLY A 11 -4.32 -31.50 24.75
N THR A 12 -3.37 -31.08 25.57
CA THR A 12 -2.65 -29.79 25.65
C THR A 12 -1.61 -29.59 24.53
N GLY A 13 -1.32 -28.34 24.14
CA GLY A 13 -0.10 -27.92 23.42
C GLY A 13 -0.37 -26.78 22.42
N GLN A 14 0.08 -25.53 22.69
CA GLN A 14 1.30 -24.91 22.12
C GLN A 14 1.19 -24.74 20.57
N THR A 15 1.43 -23.61 19.91
CA THR A 15 2.11 -22.33 20.19
C THR A 15 1.89 -21.45 18.94
N GLY A 16 1.86 -20.12 19.10
CA GLY A 16 2.25 -19.12 18.09
C GLY A 16 1.61 -19.17 16.70
N MET A 17 0.69 -18.23 16.42
CA MET A 17 0.39 -17.83 15.05
C MET A 17 0.23 -16.32 14.98
N GLY A 18 1.06 -15.73 14.13
CA GLY A 18 1.35 -14.31 14.05
C GLY A 18 0.20 -13.45 13.55
N ASN A 19 0.45 -12.14 13.67
CA ASN A 19 -0.42 -11.02 13.32
C ASN A 19 -0.73 -10.93 11.82
N THR A 20 -1.41 -11.91 11.23
CA THR A 20 -1.85 -11.86 9.82
C THR A 20 -3.37 -11.68 9.67
N ALA A 21 -4.10 -11.58 10.78
CA ALA A 21 -5.56 -11.62 10.78
C ALA A 21 -6.25 -10.29 11.15
N ARG A 22 -5.72 -9.13 10.72
CA ARG A 22 -6.40 -7.83 10.93
C ARG A 22 -6.80 -7.08 9.65
N TRP A 23 -6.36 -7.52 8.48
CA TRP A 23 -6.67 -6.88 7.19
C TRP A 23 -7.99 -7.33 6.54
N HIS A 24 -8.65 -8.34 7.10
CA HIS A 24 -9.69 -9.10 6.39
C HIS A 24 -11.12 -8.52 6.45
N SER A 25 -11.37 -7.38 7.10
CA SER A 25 -12.75 -6.87 7.24
C SER A 25 -13.01 -5.40 6.94
N GLU A 26 -12.03 -4.61 6.46
CA GLU A 26 -12.26 -3.16 6.30
C GLU A 26 -11.88 -2.57 4.93
N ILE A 27 -11.69 -3.41 3.90
CA ILE A 27 -11.38 -2.93 2.54
C ILE A 27 -12.15 -3.76 1.50
N GLN A 28 -13.47 -3.74 1.64
CA GLN A 28 -14.37 -4.45 0.72
C GLN A 28 -15.35 -3.50 0.04
N ASP A 29 -14.95 -2.27 -0.30
CA ASP A 29 -15.77 -1.44 -1.19
C ASP A 29 -14.98 -0.28 -1.82
N TYR A 30 -13.98 -0.58 -2.64
CA TYR A 30 -13.37 0.44 -3.52
C TYR A 30 -13.28 -0.08 -4.95
N GLN A 31 -14.46 -0.31 -5.52
CA GLN A 31 -14.66 -0.65 -6.93
C GLN A 31 -14.22 0.53 -7.81
N ILE A 32 -13.20 0.28 -8.63
CA ILE A 32 -12.77 1.15 -9.73
C ILE A 32 -13.88 1.10 -10.79
N SER A 33 -14.76 2.11 -10.82
CA SER A 33 -15.51 2.61 -12.01
C SER A 33 -16.74 3.43 -11.59
N ARG A 34 -16.58 4.72 -11.22
CA ARG A 34 -17.64 5.73 -11.35
C ARG A 34 -17.06 7.13 -11.62
N PRO A 35 -17.69 7.96 -12.48
CA PRO A 35 -17.27 9.33 -12.68
C PRO A 35 -17.53 10.17 -11.42
N PHE A 36 -16.58 11.06 -11.15
CA PHE A 36 -16.49 12.01 -10.05
C PHE A 36 -17.79 12.81 -9.84
N THR A 37 -18.47 12.60 -8.71
CA THR A 37 -19.40 13.59 -8.13
C THR A 37 -19.49 13.39 -6.62
N GLU A 38 -18.79 14.22 -5.86
CA GLU A 38 -18.93 14.42 -4.40
C GLU A 38 -19.77 15.68 -4.19
N PRO A 39 -20.73 15.74 -3.24
CA PRO A 39 -20.33 16.09 -1.86
C PRO A 39 -21.29 15.61 -0.73
N VAL A 40 -20.81 15.44 0.51
CA VAL A 40 -21.17 16.28 1.68
C VAL A 40 -20.38 15.90 2.96
N ILE A 41 -19.91 16.94 3.65
CA ILE A 41 -18.96 16.97 4.76
C ILE A 41 -19.54 16.39 6.07
N SER A 42 -18.83 15.47 6.74
CA SER A 42 -18.42 15.60 8.16
C SER A 42 -17.84 14.32 8.80
N ALA A 43 -16.50 14.28 8.88
CA ALA A 43 -15.76 13.91 10.10
C ALA A 43 -14.63 14.93 10.34
N ASN A 44 -15.00 16.18 10.07
CA ASN A 44 -14.60 17.46 10.64
C ASN A 44 -13.12 17.72 10.91
N LEU A 45 -12.62 18.77 10.26
CA LEU A 45 -11.51 19.61 10.69
C LEU A 45 -10.10 18.99 10.75
N TYR A 46 -9.96 17.67 10.78
CA TYR A 46 -8.67 16.99 10.92
C TYR A 46 -7.80 17.06 9.66
N VAL A 47 -8.43 16.97 8.48
CA VAL A 47 -7.82 17.22 7.16
C VAL A 47 -7.47 18.70 6.95
N LEU A 48 -7.97 19.67 7.76
CA LEU A 48 -7.56 21.08 7.63
C LEU A 48 -6.07 21.28 7.91
N ALA A 49 -5.47 20.31 8.59
CA ALA A 49 -4.04 20.15 8.71
C ALA A 49 -3.51 19.14 7.67
N SER A 50 -3.99 19.22 6.43
CA SER A 50 -3.19 18.96 5.22
C SER A 50 -1.95 19.89 5.14
N ARG A 51 -1.66 20.61 6.25
CA ARG A 51 -0.36 21.03 6.78
C ARG A 51 0.58 21.46 5.67
N MET A 52 0.23 22.63 5.16
CA MET A 52 1.15 23.63 4.58
C MET A 52 2.15 23.07 3.58
N ASN A 53 1.65 22.35 2.58
CA ASN A 53 2.41 22.13 1.37
C ASN A 53 2.19 23.32 0.43
N ASP A 54 3.27 24.07 0.21
CA ASP A 54 3.38 25.06 -0.86
C ASP A 54 3.09 24.36 -2.20
N ASP A 55 2.44 25.04 -3.15
CA ASP A 55 2.11 24.45 -4.47
C ASP A 55 3.36 23.94 -5.20
N THR A 56 4.52 24.50 -4.84
CA THR A 56 5.84 24.14 -5.38
C THR A 56 6.48 22.91 -4.72
N LYS A 57 6.02 22.47 -3.55
CA LYS A 57 6.66 21.41 -2.76
C LYS A 57 6.19 20.01 -3.13
N PHE A 58 4.90 19.82 -3.45
CA PHE A 58 4.38 18.50 -3.80
C PHE A 58 5.12 17.86 -5.00
N PRO A 59 5.33 18.56 -6.13
CA PRO A 59 6.07 17.97 -7.26
C PRO A 59 7.49 17.56 -6.88
N GLN A 60 8.18 18.36 -6.05
CA GLN A 60 9.54 18.06 -5.59
C GLN A 60 9.56 16.85 -4.65
N GLN A 61 8.64 16.79 -3.69
CA GLN A 61 8.51 15.66 -2.76
C GLN A 61 8.16 14.37 -3.49
N ALA A 62 7.17 14.40 -4.38
CA ALA A 62 6.76 13.24 -5.17
C ALA A 62 7.89 12.76 -6.08
N GLY A 63 8.55 13.68 -6.80
CA GLY A 63 9.69 13.36 -7.64
C GLY A 63 10.84 12.73 -6.86
N LYS A 64 11.20 13.32 -5.71
CA LYS A 64 12.22 12.77 -4.80
C LYS A 64 11.84 11.38 -4.29
N ALA A 65 10.61 11.21 -3.81
CA ALA A 65 10.14 9.93 -3.28
C ALA A 65 10.17 8.83 -4.35
N LEU A 66 9.67 9.11 -5.55
CA LEU A 66 9.66 8.13 -6.65
C LEU A 66 11.06 7.78 -7.13
N ARG A 67 11.98 8.76 -7.16
CA ARG A 67 13.38 8.49 -7.49
C ARG A 67 14.04 7.59 -6.45
N LEU A 68 13.83 7.87 -5.16
CA LEU A 68 14.36 7.02 -4.09
C LEU A 68 13.78 5.60 -4.13
N LEU A 69 12.48 5.47 -4.44
CA LEU A 69 11.86 4.16 -4.63
C LEU A 69 12.46 3.42 -5.82
N PHE A 70 12.66 4.09 -6.95
CA PHE A 70 13.29 3.49 -8.12
C PHE A 70 14.72 3.02 -7.80
N ASP A 71 15.53 3.86 -7.16
CA ASP A 71 16.90 3.52 -6.78
C ASP A 71 16.94 2.33 -5.79
N ALA A 72 15.94 2.20 -4.91
CA ALA A 72 15.79 1.09 -3.96
C ALA A 72 15.28 -0.22 -4.60
N VAL A 73 14.35 -0.11 -5.56
CA VAL A 73 13.73 -1.27 -6.23
C VAL A 73 14.61 -1.84 -7.32
N SER A 74 15.43 -1.02 -7.97
CA SER A 74 16.24 -1.46 -9.12
C SER A 74 17.17 -2.64 -8.80
N PRO A 75 17.91 -2.67 -7.67
CA PRO A 75 18.72 -3.84 -7.31
C PRO A 75 17.88 -5.10 -7.10
N ALA A 76 16.72 -4.98 -6.46
CA ALA A 76 15.81 -6.11 -6.24
C ALA A 76 15.18 -6.61 -7.56
N ALA A 77 15.06 -5.76 -8.58
CA ALA A 77 14.50 -6.16 -9.87
C ALA A 77 15.31 -7.29 -10.52
N ASP A 78 16.64 -7.15 -10.49
CA ASP A 78 17.56 -8.16 -11.03
C ASP A 78 17.51 -9.47 -10.23
N ASP A 79 17.44 -9.38 -8.89
CA ASP A 79 17.45 -10.54 -7.99
C ASP A 79 16.15 -11.36 -8.05
N TYR A 80 15.00 -10.69 -8.18
CA TYR A 80 13.68 -11.33 -8.10
C TYR A 80 12.96 -11.43 -9.45
N GLY A 81 13.60 -11.07 -10.55
CA GLY A 81 13.12 -11.33 -11.92
C GLY A 81 11.92 -10.49 -12.34
N PHE A 82 11.83 -9.25 -11.87
CA PHE A 82 10.87 -8.25 -12.33
C PHE A 82 11.60 -7.07 -12.99
N GLN A 83 10.86 -6.17 -13.64
CA GLN A 83 11.44 -4.96 -14.24
C GLN A 83 10.92 -3.74 -13.52
N ALA A 84 11.81 -2.81 -13.15
CA ALA A 84 11.46 -1.49 -12.66
C ALA A 84 11.80 -0.42 -13.72
N ASP A 85 10.86 0.48 -13.98
CA ASP A 85 11.01 1.59 -14.91
C ASP A 85 10.52 2.87 -14.26
N TYR A 86 11.31 3.95 -14.39
CA TYR A 86 10.92 5.28 -13.94
C TYR A 86 10.96 6.25 -15.11
N ASP A 87 9.79 6.56 -15.64
CA ASP A 87 9.61 7.47 -16.76
C ASP A 87 8.59 8.55 -16.43
N SER A 88 8.86 9.78 -16.85
CA SER A 88 7.92 10.91 -16.78
C SER A 88 7.27 11.12 -15.41
N GLY A 89 7.97 10.79 -14.32
CA GLY A 89 7.45 10.92 -12.95
C GLY A 89 6.52 9.79 -12.51
N VAL A 90 6.54 8.64 -13.16
CA VAL A 90 5.79 7.43 -12.79
C VAL A 90 6.77 6.26 -12.64
N LEU A 91 6.67 5.54 -11.52
CA LEU A 91 7.40 4.30 -11.30
C LEU A 91 6.50 3.13 -11.69
N THR A 92 6.94 2.29 -12.61
CA THR A 92 6.24 1.07 -13.03
C THR A 92 7.09 -0.14 -12.73
N ILE A 93 6.50 -1.12 -12.06
CA ILE A 93 7.09 -2.43 -11.81
C ILE A 93 6.30 -3.45 -12.61
N THR A 94 6.98 -4.19 -13.49
CA THR A 94 6.37 -5.16 -14.39
C THR A 94 6.83 -6.57 -14.05
N PHE A 95 5.89 -7.49 -13.93
CA PHE A 95 6.12 -8.90 -13.66
C PHE A 95 5.74 -9.73 -14.89
N HIS A 96 6.55 -10.73 -15.22
CA HIS A 96 6.30 -11.58 -16.38
C HIS A 96 5.56 -12.88 -16.04
N LYS A 97 5.81 -13.48 -14.86
CA LYS A 97 5.19 -14.74 -14.44
C LYS A 97 4.95 -14.75 -12.92
N PRO A 98 3.68 -14.67 -12.47
CA PRO A 98 2.50 -14.34 -13.26
C PRO A 98 2.61 -12.93 -13.87
N ASP A 99 1.84 -12.63 -14.92
CA ASP A 99 1.83 -11.31 -15.55
C ASP A 99 1.07 -10.29 -14.68
N GLY A 100 1.63 -9.10 -14.53
CA GLY A 100 1.00 -8.06 -13.72
C GLY A 100 1.89 -6.84 -13.56
N LYS A 101 1.34 -5.79 -12.98
CA LYS A 101 2.04 -4.52 -12.79
C LYS A 101 1.68 -3.85 -11.48
N ILE A 102 2.66 -3.14 -10.94
CA ILE A 102 2.47 -2.18 -9.85
C ILE A 102 2.91 -0.82 -10.39
N ILE A 103 2.09 0.20 -10.18
CA ILE A 103 2.33 1.57 -10.65
C ILE A 103 2.31 2.50 -9.45
N VAL A 104 3.33 3.33 -9.31
CA VAL A 104 3.38 4.41 -8.32
C VAL A 104 3.43 5.75 -9.05
N ALA A 105 2.38 6.56 -8.91
CA ALA A 105 2.23 7.80 -9.66
C ALA A 105 1.74 8.96 -8.77
N PRO A 106 2.17 10.21 -9.04
CA PRO A 106 1.63 11.38 -8.38
C PRO A 106 0.23 11.70 -8.90
N HIS A 107 -0.64 12.13 -8.00
CA HIS A 107 -1.97 12.65 -8.32
C HIS A 107 -2.06 14.13 -7.88
N PRO A 108 -1.68 15.09 -8.74
CA PRO A 108 -1.51 16.50 -8.35
C PRO A 108 -2.76 17.16 -7.78
N ALA A 109 -3.94 16.81 -8.30
CA ALA A 109 -5.21 17.38 -7.86
C ALA A 109 -5.50 17.10 -6.37
N THR A 110 -4.99 15.98 -5.84
CA THR A 110 -5.17 15.59 -4.43
C THR A 110 -3.87 15.61 -3.63
N ARG A 111 -2.74 15.94 -4.26
CA ARG A 111 -1.40 15.98 -3.65
C ARG A 111 -1.01 14.66 -2.97
N GLN A 112 -1.35 13.55 -3.61
CA GLN A 112 -1.08 12.21 -3.12
C GLN A 112 -0.15 11.46 -4.06
N LEU A 113 0.58 10.49 -3.52
CA LEU A 113 1.10 9.37 -4.32
C LEU A 113 0.07 8.26 -4.33
N TRP A 114 -0.18 7.68 -5.49
CA TRP A 114 -1.03 6.51 -5.63
C TRP A 114 -0.16 5.31 -5.96
N LEU A 115 -0.29 4.25 -5.17
CA LEU A 115 0.34 2.94 -5.41
C LEU A 115 -0.77 1.99 -5.83
N SER A 116 -0.79 1.61 -7.10
CA SER A 116 -1.84 0.79 -7.70
C SER A 116 -1.27 -0.54 -8.20
N GLY A 117 -1.90 -1.64 -7.82
CA GLY A 117 -1.72 -2.96 -8.43
C GLY A 117 -3.04 -3.48 -9.01
N ASP A 118 -3.07 -4.74 -9.44
CA ASP A 118 -4.22 -5.31 -10.17
C ASP A 118 -5.54 -5.30 -9.38
N LYS A 119 -5.48 -5.41 -8.05
CA LYS A 119 -6.67 -5.56 -7.19
C LYS A 119 -6.84 -4.46 -6.15
N HIS A 120 -5.80 -3.66 -5.91
CA HIS A 120 -5.75 -2.73 -4.79
C HIS A 120 -5.03 -1.44 -5.21
N SER A 121 -5.47 -0.32 -4.63
CA SER A 121 -4.77 0.95 -4.76
C SER A 121 -4.73 1.65 -3.41
N PHE A 122 -3.56 2.16 -3.06
CA PHE A 122 -3.35 2.98 -1.87
C PHE A 122 -3.22 4.44 -2.29
N LYS A 123 -3.80 5.33 -1.49
CA LYS A 123 -3.68 6.78 -1.66
C LYS A 123 -2.88 7.29 -0.47
N LEU A 124 -1.67 7.78 -0.73
CA LEU A 124 -0.72 8.16 0.30
C LEU A 124 -0.58 9.68 0.37
N GLY A 125 -0.72 10.22 1.58
CA GLY A 125 -0.50 11.64 1.88
C GLY A 125 0.96 11.91 2.26
N TRP A 126 1.39 13.17 2.20
CA TRP A 126 2.69 13.55 2.71
C TRP A 126 2.65 13.69 4.24
N ASP A 127 3.49 12.95 4.93
CA ASP A 127 3.74 13.11 6.36
C ASP A 127 4.99 13.97 6.58
N ILE A 128 4.83 15.05 7.33
CA ILE A 128 5.92 16.01 7.61
C ILE A 128 6.90 15.48 8.65
N VAL A 129 6.41 14.69 9.59
CA VAL A 129 7.22 14.11 10.67
C VAL A 129 8.13 13.03 10.10
N GLU A 130 7.56 12.13 9.30
CA GLU A 130 8.32 11.06 8.62
C GLU A 130 9.12 11.59 7.43
N GLY A 131 8.71 12.73 6.85
CA GLY A 131 9.32 13.26 5.63
C GLY A 131 9.13 12.32 4.45
N ALA A 132 7.99 11.61 4.41
CA ALA A 132 7.68 10.56 3.46
C ALA A 132 6.18 10.54 3.11
N PHE A 133 5.82 9.85 2.03
CA PHE A 133 4.42 9.55 1.75
C PHE A 133 3.98 8.34 2.57
N THR A 134 2.88 8.47 3.31
CA THR A 134 2.35 7.45 4.20
C THR A 134 0.88 7.16 3.93
N PHE A 135 0.45 5.95 4.28
CA PHE A 135 -0.94 5.52 4.20
C PHE A 135 -1.60 5.67 5.57
N ASP A 136 -2.42 6.71 5.75
CA ASP A 136 -3.00 7.11 7.03
C ASP A 136 -3.62 5.97 7.87
N PRO A 137 -4.33 4.98 7.29
CA PRO A 137 -4.94 3.92 8.09
C PRO A 137 -3.94 3.03 8.84
N THR A 138 -2.69 2.96 8.37
CA THR A 138 -1.68 2.02 8.88
C THR A 138 -0.40 2.70 9.31
N GLY A 139 -0.14 3.92 8.83
CA GLY A 139 1.10 4.65 9.03
C GLY A 139 2.25 4.18 8.14
N GLN A 140 2.06 3.12 7.34
CA GLN A 140 3.12 2.61 6.48
C GLN A 140 3.50 3.61 5.41
N THR A 141 4.80 3.72 5.15
CA THR A 141 5.37 4.50 4.07
C THR A 141 5.10 3.87 2.71
N VAL A 142 5.24 4.67 1.66
CA VAL A 142 5.17 4.21 0.27
C VAL A 142 6.20 3.10 -0.02
N LYS A 143 7.37 3.15 0.61
CA LYS A 143 8.42 2.13 0.47
C LYS A 143 7.97 0.80 1.07
N GLU A 144 7.49 0.81 2.30
CA GLU A 144 7.03 -0.40 2.99
C GLU A 144 5.84 -1.04 2.27
N LEU A 145 4.89 -0.24 1.78
CA LEU A 145 3.77 -0.77 1.00
C LEU A 145 4.20 -1.35 -0.35
N LEU A 146 5.20 -0.74 -0.99
CA LEU A 146 5.76 -1.24 -2.25
C LEU A 146 6.52 -2.55 -2.03
N GLU A 147 7.37 -2.60 -1.00
CA GLU A 147 8.08 -3.80 -0.57
C GLU A 147 7.08 -4.95 -0.32
N GLU A 148 6.05 -4.73 0.50
CA GLU A 148 5.01 -5.73 0.77
C GLU A 148 4.25 -6.16 -0.49
N ALA A 149 3.99 -5.24 -1.42
CA ALA A 149 3.35 -5.55 -2.69
C ALA A 149 4.23 -6.41 -3.60
N ILE A 150 5.52 -6.12 -3.71
CA ILE A 150 6.49 -6.91 -4.48
C ILE A 150 6.68 -8.27 -3.82
N SER A 151 6.91 -8.34 -2.51
CA SER A 151 7.13 -9.59 -1.76
C SER A 151 5.99 -10.59 -1.98
N ARG A 152 4.73 -10.12 -1.85
CA ARG A 152 3.56 -10.95 -2.15
C ARG A 152 3.51 -11.42 -3.59
N ARG A 153 3.99 -10.60 -4.52
CA ARG A 153 3.91 -10.87 -5.95
C ARG A 153 4.93 -11.92 -6.39
N VAL A 154 6.15 -11.84 -5.87
CA VAL A 154 7.23 -12.79 -6.15
C VAL A 154 7.11 -14.04 -5.28
N GLY A 155 6.40 -13.96 -4.15
CA GLY A 155 6.22 -15.07 -3.21
C GLY A 155 7.42 -15.29 -2.29
N ASP A 156 8.24 -14.25 -2.09
CA ASP A 156 9.45 -14.24 -1.26
C ASP A 156 9.54 -12.91 -0.51
N ASP A 157 10.36 -12.84 0.54
CA ASP A 157 10.60 -11.63 1.30
C ASP A 157 11.63 -10.75 0.56
N VAL A 158 11.15 -9.68 -0.06
CA VAL A 158 11.98 -8.65 -0.70
C VAL A 158 12.27 -7.57 0.32
N SER A 159 13.52 -7.10 0.36
CA SER A 159 13.94 -5.94 1.15
C SER A 159 14.41 -4.83 0.22
N LEU A 160 13.85 -3.62 0.38
CA LEU A 160 14.20 -2.42 -0.38
C LEU A 160 15.10 -1.46 0.41
#